data_AF-F7AKW6-F1
#
_entry.id   AF-F7AKW6-F1
#
_cell.length_a   1.000
_cell.length_b   1.000
_cell.length_c   1.000
_cell.angle_alpha   90.00
_cell.angle_beta   90.00
_cell.angle_gamma   90.00
#
_symmetry.space_group_name_H-M   'P 1'
#
loop_
_entity.id
_entity.type
_entity.pdbx_description
1 polymer ?
#
loop_
_entity_poly.entity_id
_entity_poly.type
_entity_poly.pdbx_seq_one_letter_code
_entity_poly.pdbx_strand_id
1 'polypeptide(L)'
;MKDEMRFRAGICASWPEMLTSIAGPLSKGDTAQVTAIDSEALKLSENVNGKKSECQEGQHGEACCQSCPPGTRRATDCDAEPAKRNITDCVPCSEGKDYTDKPHRSSKCRRCKICDEELGLEVEKNCTTTQDTKCRCKSNFFCSVPPCEHCDPCITCKHGIIENCTPTNDAKCREGSGSNLYWLFCLLFLLLIAVFLLKRYGLKRRCRNEEDDYRVCGDSNTEMEQRNLPDIDLSKYISSIAEQMELNQVKEFARKNGIEEAKIDEIENDNPNNTAEKKVQLLRCWYQRHGKKGAYDTLIKSLKKINLCVLAEKIQNIIQKDNASENENANFNNENETHNLV
;
A
#
# COMPACT_ATOMS: atom_id res chain seq x y z
N MET A 1 -2.21 11.52 -7.49
CA MET A 1 -3.25 11.45 -6.46
C MET A 1 -2.86 10.32 -5.51
N LYS A 2 -2.38 10.69 -4.31
CA LYS A 2 -2.23 9.93 -3.04
C LYS A 2 -1.52 8.57 -3.12
N ASP A 3 -0.28 8.46 -2.62
CA ASP A 3 0.12 8.34 -1.20
C ASP A 3 -0.58 7.19 -0.47
N GLU A 4 0.19 6.18 -0.02
CA GLU A 4 0.56 6.01 1.39
C GLU A 4 1.45 4.75 1.57
N MET A 5 2.49 4.92 2.39
CA MET A 5 3.43 3.91 2.89
C MET A 5 2.80 2.98 3.94
N ARG A 6 3.37 1.77 4.18
CA ARG A 6 4.04 1.44 5.47
C ARG A 6 4.71 0.05 5.56
N PHE A 7 5.99 0.11 5.92
CA PHE A 7 6.78 -0.66 6.89
C PHE A 7 6.92 -2.20 6.88
N ARG A 8 8.20 -2.60 6.90
CA ARG A 8 8.75 -3.84 7.47
C ARG A 8 8.93 -3.71 8.99
N ALA A 9 8.70 -4.82 9.71
CA ALA A 9 9.65 -5.52 10.62
C ALA A 9 8.97 -6.04 11.90
N GLY A 10 9.26 -7.29 12.26
CA GLY A 10 9.04 -7.81 13.62
C GLY A 10 8.51 -9.26 13.66
N ILE A 11 9.39 -10.22 13.42
CA ILE A 11 9.15 -11.64 13.75
C ILE A 11 9.44 -11.84 15.23
N CYS A 12 8.48 -12.37 15.99
CA CYS A 12 8.73 -13.25 17.13
C CYS A 12 7.69 -14.37 17.09
N ALA A 13 8.19 -15.60 16.93
CA ALA A 13 7.40 -16.82 16.92
C ALA A 13 6.93 -17.18 18.33
N SER A 14 5.66 -17.57 18.48
CA SER A 14 5.24 -18.71 19.31
C SER A 14 3.72 -18.95 19.17
N TRP A 15 3.37 -20.20 18.85
CA TRP A 15 2.06 -20.85 19.00
C TRP A 15 2.39 -22.34 19.29
N PRO A 16 1.54 -23.21 19.88
CA PRO A 16 0.08 -23.19 20.10
C PRO A 16 -0.28 -23.39 21.61
N GLU A 17 -1.53 -23.27 22.12
CA GLU A 17 -2.66 -24.20 22.00
C GLU A 17 -3.98 -23.61 22.55
N MET A 18 -5.07 -24.01 21.88
CA MET A 18 -6.41 -24.44 22.34
C MET A 18 -6.91 -24.25 23.79
N LEU A 19 -8.20 -23.81 23.82
CA LEU A 19 -9.30 -24.05 24.78
C LEU A 19 -9.30 -23.32 26.14
N THR A 20 -10.28 -22.41 26.32
CA THR A 20 -11.45 -22.59 27.21
C THR A 20 -12.34 -21.32 27.25
N SER A 21 -13.57 -21.47 26.73
CA SER A 21 -14.86 -21.11 27.36
C SER A 21 -14.91 -20.01 28.43
N ILE A 22 -15.85 -19.06 28.29
CA ILE A 22 -16.90 -18.74 29.30
C ILE A 22 -17.92 -17.73 28.70
N ALA A 23 -19.19 -18.13 28.79
CA ALA A 23 -20.44 -17.38 28.98
C ALA A 23 -20.85 -16.18 28.10
N GLY A 24 -21.98 -16.37 27.39
CA GLY A 24 -23.24 -15.75 27.83
C GLY A 24 -23.74 -14.50 27.09
N PRO A 25 -24.88 -14.56 26.36
CA PRO A 25 -25.39 -13.49 25.48
C PRO A 25 -26.46 -12.60 26.13
N LEU A 26 -26.70 -11.41 25.57
CA LEU A 26 -27.84 -10.54 25.95
C LEU A 26 -28.59 -10.01 24.72
N SER A 27 -29.78 -10.60 24.50
CA SER A 27 -31.07 -10.10 23.94
C SER A 27 -31.06 -9.21 22.67
N LYS A 28 -32.05 -9.25 21.76
CA LYS A 28 -33.50 -9.47 21.94
C LYS A 28 -34.13 -9.59 20.55
N GLY A 29 -35.09 -10.49 20.39
CA GLY A 29 -35.96 -10.59 19.21
C GLY A 29 -37.16 -11.44 19.58
N ASP A 30 -38.27 -10.78 19.89
CA ASP A 30 -39.47 -11.37 20.48
C ASP A 30 -40.38 -12.07 19.45
N THR A 31 -40.66 -13.34 19.76
CA THR A 31 -41.92 -14.09 19.69
C THR A 31 -42.83 -14.07 18.44
N ALA A 32 -42.95 -15.25 17.83
CA ALA A 32 -44.23 -15.82 17.38
C ALA A 32 -44.32 -17.26 17.90
N GLN A 33 -45.45 -17.59 18.53
CA GLN A 33 -45.62 -18.74 19.40
C GLN A 33 -45.89 -20.03 18.64
N VAL A 34 -45.20 -21.11 19.02
CA VAL A 34 -45.64 -22.49 18.77
C VAL A 34 -45.81 -23.13 20.14
N THR A 35 -47.08 -23.34 20.51
CA THR A 35 -47.53 -24.04 21.70
C THR A 35 -46.93 -25.43 21.77
N ALA A 36 -46.48 -25.79 22.97
CA ALA A 36 -45.97 -27.10 23.33
C ALA A 36 -46.92 -28.21 22.89
N ILE A 37 -46.34 -29.26 22.28
CA ILE A 37 -47.01 -30.54 22.04
C ILE A 37 -47.23 -31.16 23.41
N ASP A 38 -48.47 -31.12 23.87
CA ASP A 38 -48.94 -31.92 24.99
C ASP A 38 -48.83 -33.40 24.63
N SER A 39 -48.21 -34.18 25.52
CA SER A 39 -47.88 -35.60 25.32
C SER A 39 -49.08 -36.53 25.54
N GLU A 40 -50.31 -36.02 25.47
CA GLU A 40 -51.54 -36.79 25.69
C GLU A 40 -52.45 -36.93 24.44
N ALA A 41 -51.91 -36.78 23.23
CA ALA A 41 -52.59 -37.21 22.00
C ALA A 41 -52.01 -38.51 21.37
N LEU A 42 -50.94 -39.07 21.95
CA LEU A 42 -50.28 -40.30 21.48
C LEU A 42 -50.86 -41.60 22.09
N LYS A 43 -52.10 -41.58 22.60
CA LYS A 43 -52.76 -42.78 23.17
C LYS A 43 -54.13 -43.12 22.56
N LEU A 44 -54.39 -42.68 21.33
CA LEU A 44 -55.60 -43.12 20.63
C LEU A 44 -55.40 -43.34 19.13
N SER A 45 -54.37 -44.11 18.76
CA SER A 45 -54.41 -44.91 17.52
C SER A 45 -53.44 -46.09 17.54
N GLU A 46 -53.21 -46.74 18.68
CA GLU A 46 -52.78 -48.14 18.69
C GLU A 46 -54.03 -49.00 18.79
N ASN A 47 -54.73 -49.16 17.67
CA ASN A 47 -55.65 -50.27 17.38
C ASN A 47 -56.23 -50.10 15.97
N VAL A 48 -55.34 -50.07 14.97
CA VAL A 48 -55.69 -50.58 13.64
C VAL A 48 -54.65 -51.63 13.33
N ASN A 49 -55.08 -52.88 13.34
CA ASN A 49 -54.37 -54.01 12.74
C ASN A 49 -54.26 -53.76 11.23
N GLY A 50 -53.39 -52.83 10.84
CA GLY A 50 -53.03 -52.55 9.46
C GLY A 50 -51.72 -53.25 9.19
N LYS A 51 -51.74 -54.32 8.40
CA LYS A 51 -50.55 -54.84 7.72
C LYS A 51 -49.73 -53.63 7.24
N LYS A 52 -48.48 -53.49 7.70
CA LYS A 52 -47.50 -52.64 7.03
C LYS A 52 -47.47 -53.13 5.58
N SER A 53 -48.13 -52.41 4.68
CA SER A 53 -48.14 -52.75 3.27
C SER A 53 -46.71 -52.54 2.79
N GLU A 54 -45.99 -53.64 2.63
CA GLU A 54 -44.72 -53.65 1.94
C GLU A 54 -44.98 -53.17 0.51
N CYS A 55 -44.64 -51.91 0.25
CA CYS A 55 -44.82 -51.33 -1.07
C CYS A 55 -43.80 -51.94 -2.04
N GLN A 56 -44.18 -52.12 -3.30
CA GLN A 56 -43.27 -52.66 -4.33
C GLN A 56 -42.10 -51.69 -4.59
N GLU A 57 -41.02 -52.20 -5.16
CA GLU A 57 -39.82 -51.42 -5.51
C GLU A 57 -40.21 -50.20 -6.38
N GLY A 58 -39.97 -48.97 -5.87
CA GLY A 58 -40.40 -47.71 -6.49
C GLY A 58 -41.59 -46.99 -5.81
N GLN A 59 -42.24 -47.63 -4.84
CA GLN A 59 -43.32 -47.06 -4.01
C GLN A 59 -42.82 -46.72 -2.59
N HIS A 60 -43.36 -45.68 -1.97
CA HIS A 60 -42.98 -45.26 -0.60
C HIS A 60 -44.06 -44.31 -0.01
N GLY A 61 -44.29 -44.38 1.30
CA GLY A 61 -45.32 -43.63 2.04
C GLY A 61 -46.46 -44.51 2.55
N GLU A 62 -47.28 -43.98 3.46
CA GLU A 62 -48.41 -44.71 4.11
C GLU A 62 -49.48 -45.21 3.11
N ALA A 63 -49.54 -44.62 1.92
CA ALA A 63 -50.46 -45.01 0.84
C ALA A 63 -49.80 -45.76 -0.34
N CYS A 64 -48.49 -46.07 -0.30
CA CYS A 64 -47.74 -46.74 -1.37
C CYS A 64 -47.96 -46.15 -2.79
N CYS A 65 -47.89 -44.82 -2.96
CA CYS A 65 -48.01 -44.21 -4.29
C CYS A 65 -46.87 -44.60 -5.24
N GLN A 66 -47.22 -44.90 -6.49
CA GLN A 66 -46.24 -45.00 -7.57
C GLN A 66 -45.64 -43.62 -7.88
N SER A 67 -44.36 -43.59 -8.27
CA SER A 67 -43.71 -42.37 -8.73
C SER A 67 -44.07 -42.09 -10.18
N CYS A 68 -44.29 -40.83 -10.53
CA CYS A 68 -44.44 -40.42 -11.93
C CYS A 68 -43.07 -40.46 -12.63
N PRO A 69 -43.01 -40.91 -13.89
CA PRO A 69 -41.79 -40.87 -14.67
C PRO A 69 -41.37 -39.42 -14.99
N PRO A 70 -40.09 -39.19 -15.36
CA PRO A 70 -39.62 -37.91 -15.89
C PRO A 70 -40.53 -37.41 -17.02
N GLY A 71 -40.75 -36.10 -17.11
CA GLY A 71 -41.63 -35.49 -18.11
C GLY A 71 -43.08 -35.35 -17.69
N THR A 72 -43.45 -35.87 -16.52
CA THR A 72 -44.83 -35.87 -16.04
C THR A 72 -44.93 -35.38 -14.60
N ARG A 73 -46.14 -35.04 -14.15
CA ARG A 73 -46.49 -34.70 -12.78
C ARG A 73 -47.77 -35.38 -12.38
N ARG A 74 -47.99 -35.55 -11.09
CA ARG A 74 -49.23 -36.14 -10.58
C ARG A 74 -50.44 -35.21 -10.81
N ALA A 75 -51.55 -35.76 -11.28
CA ALA A 75 -52.80 -35.03 -11.49
C ALA A 75 -53.55 -34.74 -10.17
N THR A 76 -53.67 -35.73 -9.28
CA THR A 76 -54.39 -35.65 -8.00
C THR A 76 -53.60 -36.30 -6.88
N ASP A 77 -53.76 -35.84 -5.64
CA ASP A 77 -53.12 -36.49 -4.49
C ASP A 77 -53.65 -37.93 -4.29
N CYS A 78 -52.78 -38.84 -3.84
CA CYS A 78 -53.06 -40.28 -3.83
C CYS A 78 -54.13 -40.72 -2.81
N ASP A 79 -54.71 -39.78 -2.08
CA ASP A 79 -55.56 -40.05 -0.92
C ASP A 79 -57.05 -40.19 -1.28
N ALA A 80 -57.39 -40.24 -2.58
CA ALA A 80 -58.77 -40.09 -3.01
C ALA A 80 -59.62 -41.39 -2.96
N GLU A 81 -59.07 -42.59 -3.19
CA GLU A 81 -59.88 -43.81 -3.24
C GLU A 81 -59.03 -45.08 -3.01
N PRO A 82 -59.39 -45.98 -2.07
CA PRO A 82 -58.66 -47.23 -1.83
C PRO A 82 -58.63 -48.18 -3.05
N ALA A 83 -59.52 -47.98 -4.03
CA ALA A 83 -59.61 -48.72 -5.28
C ALA A 83 -58.66 -48.23 -6.41
N LYS A 84 -57.99 -47.06 -6.25
CA LYS A 84 -57.06 -46.48 -7.24
C LYS A 84 -55.61 -46.38 -6.74
N ARG A 85 -55.29 -47.11 -5.67
CA ARG A 85 -53.99 -47.06 -4.97
C ARG A 85 -52.78 -47.40 -5.87
N ASN A 86 -52.99 -48.07 -6.99
CA ASN A 86 -51.95 -48.53 -7.91
C ASN A 86 -51.86 -47.75 -9.23
N ILE A 87 -52.70 -46.73 -9.47
CA ILE A 87 -52.68 -45.97 -10.73
C ILE A 87 -52.50 -44.49 -10.40
N THR A 88 -51.25 -44.04 -10.44
CA THR A 88 -50.94 -42.61 -10.36
C THR A 88 -51.22 -42.00 -11.74
N ASP A 89 -52.27 -41.18 -11.84
CA ASP A 89 -52.53 -40.43 -13.07
C ASP A 89 -51.46 -39.34 -13.22
N CYS A 90 -50.53 -39.59 -14.14
CA CYS A 90 -49.40 -38.73 -14.42
C CYS A 90 -49.68 -37.96 -15.71
N VAL A 91 -49.82 -36.64 -15.58
CA VAL A 91 -50.04 -35.73 -16.71
C VAL A 91 -48.71 -35.13 -17.16
N PRO A 92 -48.50 -34.90 -18.46
CA PRO A 92 -47.25 -34.33 -18.96
C PRO A 92 -47.01 -32.92 -18.40
N CYS A 93 -45.74 -32.56 -18.27
CA CYS A 93 -45.34 -31.17 -18.08
C CYS A 93 -45.63 -30.36 -19.36
N SER A 94 -45.69 -29.05 -19.22
CA SER A 94 -45.83 -28.09 -20.31
C SER A 94 -44.49 -27.91 -21.04
N GLU A 95 -44.43 -28.38 -22.28
CA GLU A 95 -43.26 -28.26 -23.15
C GLU A 95 -42.68 -26.83 -23.15
N GLY A 96 -41.38 -26.72 -22.91
CA GLY A 96 -40.67 -25.43 -22.89
C GLY A 96 -40.92 -24.52 -21.68
N LYS A 97 -41.76 -24.91 -20.72
CA LYS A 97 -42.04 -24.10 -19.50
C LYS A 97 -41.64 -24.81 -18.22
N ASP A 98 -41.88 -26.11 -18.13
CA ASP A 98 -41.56 -26.91 -16.97
C ASP A 98 -41.12 -28.33 -17.33
N TYR A 99 -40.32 -28.92 -16.44
CA TYR A 99 -39.65 -30.19 -16.64
C TYR A 99 -39.54 -31.00 -15.35
N THR A 100 -39.34 -32.30 -15.48
CA THR A 100 -38.98 -33.20 -14.38
C THR A 100 -37.96 -34.22 -14.89
N ASP A 101 -36.78 -34.26 -14.28
CA ASP A 101 -35.61 -35.00 -14.76
C ASP A 101 -35.47 -36.42 -14.17
N LYS A 102 -36.14 -36.67 -13.05
CA LYS A 102 -36.08 -37.93 -12.29
C LYS A 102 -37.49 -38.35 -11.87
N PRO A 103 -37.72 -39.65 -11.62
CA PRO A 103 -38.98 -40.11 -11.06
C PRO A 103 -39.31 -39.38 -9.75
N HIS A 104 -40.54 -38.89 -9.61
CA HIS A 104 -40.94 -38.13 -8.44
C HIS A 104 -42.41 -38.30 -8.07
N ARG A 105 -42.79 -37.77 -6.91
CA ARG A 105 -44.18 -37.76 -6.42
C ARG A 105 -44.77 -36.35 -6.30
N SER A 106 -44.12 -35.33 -6.83
CA SER A 106 -44.71 -33.99 -6.92
C SER A 106 -45.92 -33.93 -7.86
N SER A 107 -46.94 -33.18 -7.47
CA SER A 107 -48.06 -32.76 -8.34
C SER A 107 -47.72 -31.54 -9.23
N LYS A 108 -46.49 -31.03 -9.12
CA LYS A 108 -45.95 -29.88 -9.86
C LYS A 108 -44.65 -30.24 -10.57
N CYS A 109 -44.48 -29.77 -11.81
CA CYS A 109 -43.20 -29.81 -12.53
C CYS A 109 -42.28 -28.65 -12.06
N ARG A 110 -40.98 -28.77 -12.31
CA ARG A 110 -40.01 -27.69 -12.03
C ARG A 110 -39.99 -26.71 -13.20
N ARG A 111 -39.99 -25.41 -12.94
CA ARG A 111 -39.88 -24.43 -14.03
C ARG A 111 -38.50 -24.50 -14.67
N CYS A 112 -38.47 -24.40 -15.98
CA CYS A 112 -37.23 -24.30 -16.75
C CYS A 112 -36.46 -23.04 -16.34
N LYS A 113 -35.14 -23.13 -16.24
CA LYS A 113 -34.31 -21.93 -16.05
C LYS A 113 -34.28 -21.07 -17.31
N ILE A 114 -34.11 -19.77 -17.10
CA ILE A 114 -33.94 -18.77 -18.17
C ILE A 114 -32.45 -18.43 -18.24
N CYS A 115 -31.89 -18.41 -19.45
CA CYS A 115 -30.52 -17.95 -19.68
C CYS A 115 -30.58 -16.44 -19.94
N ASP A 116 -30.22 -15.64 -18.94
CA ASP A 116 -30.30 -14.19 -19.02
C ASP A 116 -29.14 -13.62 -19.87
N GLU A 117 -29.50 -12.94 -20.97
CA GLU A 117 -28.52 -12.32 -21.86
C GLU A 117 -27.73 -11.19 -21.19
N GLU A 118 -28.31 -10.49 -20.20
CA GLU A 118 -27.63 -9.41 -19.46
C GLU A 118 -26.51 -9.95 -18.56
N LEU A 119 -26.61 -11.21 -18.15
CA LEU A 119 -25.58 -11.93 -17.40
C LEU A 119 -24.55 -12.63 -18.31
N GLY A 120 -24.60 -12.35 -19.63
CA GLY A 120 -23.69 -12.94 -20.60
C GLY A 120 -23.98 -14.41 -20.91
N LEU A 121 -25.19 -14.90 -20.65
CA LEU A 121 -25.61 -16.27 -20.92
C LEU A 121 -26.42 -16.37 -22.22
N GLU A 122 -26.37 -17.53 -22.87
CA GLU A 122 -27.22 -17.89 -24.00
C GLU A 122 -27.67 -19.35 -23.91
N VAL A 123 -28.76 -19.69 -24.60
CA VAL A 123 -29.32 -21.04 -24.59
C VAL A 123 -28.44 -21.98 -25.44
N GLU A 124 -27.85 -23.00 -24.80
CA GLU A 124 -27.18 -24.11 -25.49
C GLU A 124 -28.17 -25.20 -25.88
N LYS A 125 -29.08 -25.55 -24.97
CA LYS A 125 -30.16 -26.52 -25.19
C LYS A 125 -31.46 -26.02 -24.61
N ASN A 126 -32.51 -26.12 -25.41
CA ASN A 126 -33.87 -25.76 -25.00
C ASN A 126 -34.38 -26.70 -23.91
N CYS A 127 -35.26 -26.18 -23.06
CA CYS A 127 -35.97 -26.99 -22.08
C CYS A 127 -36.95 -27.95 -22.78
N THR A 128 -36.99 -29.19 -22.30
CA THR A 128 -37.99 -30.19 -22.67
C THR A 128 -38.71 -30.66 -21.41
N THR A 129 -39.77 -31.44 -21.55
CA THR A 129 -40.47 -31.99 -20.37
C THR A 129 -39.56 -32.82 -19.45
N THR A 130 -38.48 -33.42 -19.96
CA THR A 130 -37.57 -34.26 -19.17
C THR A 130 -36.22 -33.61 -18.84
N GLN A 131 -35.93 -32.43 -19.38
CA GLN A 131 -34.62 -31.78 -19.25
C GLN A 131 -34.76 -30.27 -19.09
N ASP A 132 -34.08 -29.71 -18.10
CA ASP A 132 -33.96 -28.27 -17.90
C ASP A 132 -33.25 -27.60 -19.09
N THR A 133 -33.49 -26.30 -19.28
CA THR A 133 -32.70 -25.46 -20.18
C THR A 133 -31.22 -25.62 -19.84
N LYS A 134 -30.33 -25.78 -20.82
CA LYS A 134 -28.88 -25.72 -20.60
C LYS A 134 -28.36 -24.38 -21.10
N CYS A 135 -27.77 -23.60 -20.21
CA CYS A 135 -27.16 -22.32 -20.55
C CYS A 135 -25.66 -22.49 -20.79
N ARG A 136 -25.11 -21.67 -21.66
CA ARG A 136 -23.66 -21.47 -21.86
C ARG A 136 -23.33 -19.99 -21.89
N CYS A 137 -22.06 -19.64 -21.72
CA CYS A 137 -21.63 -18.26 -21.92
C CYS A 137 -21.77 -17.85 -23.39
N LYS A 138 -22.20 -16.62 -23.61
CA LYS A 138 -22.31 -15.97 -24.92
C LYS A 138 -20.94 -15.84 -25.57
N SER A 139 -20.93 -15.63 -26.88
CA SER A 139 -19.69 -15.34 -27.60
C SER A 139 -18.96 -14.14 -26.99
N ASN A 140 -17.65 -14.28 -26.78
CA ASN A 140 -16.78 -13.31 -26.08
C ASN A 140 -17.02 -13.18 -24.57
N PHE A 141 -17.68 -14.17 -23.94
CA PHE A 141 -17.77 -14.30 -22.49
C PHE A 141 -17.29 -15.69 -22.05
N PHE A 142 -16.82 -15.79 -20.81
CA PHE A 142 -16.34 -17.05 -20.23
C PHE A 142 -16.74 -17.19 -18.75
N CYS A 143 -16.71 -18.43 -18.26
CA CYS A 143 -16.86 -18.75 -16.85
C CYS A 143 -16.01 -19.97 -16.50
N SER A 144 -15.04 -19.81 -15.61
CA SER A 144 -14.06 -20.87 -15.29
C SER A 144 -14.61 -21.97 -14.38
N VAL A 145 -15.65 -21.68 -13.59
CA VAL A 145 -16.17 -22.60 -12.55
C VAL A 145 -17.68 -22.80 -12.71
N PRO A 146 -18.12 -23.95 -13.23
CA PRO A 146 -19.54 -24.32 -13.27
C PRO A 146 -20.08 -24.69 -11.87
N PRO A 147 -21.39 -24.48 -11.58
CA PRO A 147 -22.40 -23.86 -12.44
C PRO A 147 -22.23 -22.33 -12.51
N CYS A 148 -22.32 -21.79 -13.72
CA CYS A 148 -22.13 -20.37 -13.98
C CYS A 148 -23.44 -19.61 -13.77
N GLU A 149 -23.48 -18.73 -12.76
CA GLU A 149 -24.59 -17.81 -12.53
C GLU A 149 -24.52 -16.59 -13.46
N HIS A 150 -23.31 -16.17 -13.82
CA HIS A 150 -23.01 -15.12 -14.79
C HIS A 150 -21.73 -15.50 -15.56
N CYS A 151 -21.48 -14.81 -16.67
CA CYS A 151 -20.25 -14.94 -17.45
C CYS A 151 -19.52 -13.60 -17.56
N ASP A 152 -18.20 -13.66 -17.51
CA ASP A 152 -17.33 -12.49 -17.60
C ASP A 152 -16.89 -12.24 -19.05
N PRO A 153 -16.74 -10.99 -19.48
CA PRO A 153 -16.24 -10.69 -20.83
C PRO A 153 -14.78 -11.11 -20.97
N CYS A 154 -14.44 -11.70 -22.12
CA CYS A 154 -13.07 -12.14 -22.41
C CYS A 154 -12.10 -10.96 -22.54
N ILE A 155 -10.84 -11.17 -22.15
CA ILE A 155 -9.80 -10.15 -22.33
C ILE A 155 -9.43 -9.96 -23.80
N THR A 156 -9.13 -8.71 -24.17
CA THR A 156 -8.61 -8.36 -25.50
C THR A 156 -7.10 -8.20 -25.47
N CYS A 157 -6.39 -9.02 -26.26
CA CYS A 157 -4.93 -9.04 -26.27
C CYS A 157 -4.32 -8.00 -27.22
N LYS A 158 -3.44 -7.13 -26.70
CA LYS A 158 -2.73 -6.11 -27.51
C LYS A 158 -1.63 -6.69 -28.41
N HIS A 159 -0.92 -7.72 -27.95
CA HIS A 159 0.25 -8.30 -28.63
C HIS A 159 -0.06 -9.63 -29.35
N GLY A 160 -1.34 -9.89 -29.61
CA GLY A 160 -1.82 -11.15 -30.17
C GLY A 160 -2.28 -12.15 -29.11
N ILE A 161 -3.09 -13.11 -29.56
CA ILE A 161 -3.74 -14.15 -28.76
C ILE A 161 -2.92 -15.44 -28.87
N ILE A 162 -2.60 -16.09 -27.74
CA ILE A 162 -1.97 -17.41 -27.70
C ILE A 162 -3.06 -18.49 -27.69
N GLU A 163 -4.03 -18.37 -26.78
CA GLU A 163 -5.20 -19.25 -26.69
C GLU A 163 -6.45 -18.40 -26.82
N ASN A 164 -7.38 -18.82 -27.68
CA ASN A 164 -8.62 -18.09 -27.90
C ASN A 164 -9.53 -18.18 -26.67
N CYS A 165 -10.39 -17.18 -26.52
CA CYS A 165 -11.41 -17.27 -25.48
C CYS A 165 -12.42 -18.37 -25.82
N THR A 166 -12.84 -19.10 -24.79
CA THR A 166 -13.87 -20.15 -24.87
C THR A 166 -14.94 -19.87 -23.81
N PRO A 167 -16.15 -20.46 -23.91
CA PRO A 167 -17.19 -20.26 -22.91
C PRO A 167 -16.79 -20.66 -21.48
N THR A 168 -15.70 -21.43 -21.31
CA THR A 168 -15.22 -21.89 -20.00
C THR A 168 -13.85 -21.34 -19.60
N ASN A 169 -13.14 -20.64 -20.49
CA ASN A 169 -11.80 -20.14 -20.19
C ASN A 169 -11.55 -18.82 -20.94
N ASP A 170 -10.92 -17.88 -20.25
CA ASP A 170 -10.51 -16.61 -20.83
C ASP A 170 -9.45 -16.76 -21.93
N ALA A 171 -9.30 -15.74 -22.77
CA ALA A 171 -8.20 -15.67 -23.72
C ALA A 171 -6.85 -15.55 -23.00
N LYS A 172 -5.83 -16.24 -23.50
CA LYS A 172 -4.45 -16.03 -23.03
C LYS A 172 -3.69 -15.13 -23.99
N CYS A 173 -3.15 -14.04 -23.47
CA CYS A 173 -2.43 -13.07 -24.28
C CYS A 173 -0.95 -13.38 -24.42
N ARG A 174 -0.39 -13.02 -25.58
CA ARG A 174 1.06 -12.98 -25.75
C ARG A 174 1.63 -11.89 -24.86
N GLU A 175 2.62 -12.26 -24.07
CA GLU A 175 3.39 -11.30 -23.30
C GLU A 175 4.17 -10.42 -24.29
N GLY A 176 3.89 -9.12 -24.26
CA GLY A 176 4.63 -8.17 -25.08
C GLY A 176 6.07 -8.16 -24.60
N SER A 177 7.03 -8.33 -25.50
CA SER A 177 8.42 -7.98 -25.20
C SER A 177 8.47 -6.46 -25.04
N GLY A 178 8.21 -5.99 -23.82
CA GLY A 178 8.48 -4.62 -23.43
C GLY A 178 9.94 -4.40 -23.71
N SER A 179 10.25 -3.74 -24.82
CA SER A 179 11.62 -3.50 -25.27
C SER A 179 12.33 -2.75 -24.15
N ASN A 180 13.10 -3.49 -23.37
CA ASN A 180 13.72 -3.02 -22.15
C ASN A 180 14.98 -2.25 -22.57
N LEU A 181 14.77 -1.07 -23.16
CA LEU A 181 15.81 -0.17 -23.64
C LEU A 181 16.62 0.44 -22.49
N TYR A 182 16.33 0.07 -21.24
CA TYR A 182 17.12 0.42 -20.06
C TYR A 182 18.59 0.00 -20.20
N TRP A 183 18.88 -1.08 -20.93
CA TRP A 183 20.28 -1.44 -21.21
C TRP A 183 21.00 -0.39 -22.07
N LEU A 184 20.30 0.28 -22.99
CA LEU A 184 20.87 1.40 -23.76
C LEU A 184 21.14 2.62 -22.88
N PHE A 185 20.24 2.92 -21.93
CA PHE A 185 20.46 3.99 -20.96
C PHE A 185 21.63 3.69 -20.01
N CYS A 186 21.77 2.43 -19.57
CA CYS A 186 22.93 1.99 -18.79
C CYS A 186 24.23 2.13 -19.58
N LEU A 187 24.25 1.72 -20.86
CA LEU A 187 25.43 1.88 -21.73
C LEU A 187 25.79 3.35 -21.94
N LEU A 188 24.80 4.21 -22.17
CA LEU A 188 25.02 5.66 -22.30
C LEU A 188 25.59 6.25 -21.01
N PHE A 189 25.06 5.85 -19.85
CA PHE A 189 25.54 6.32 -18.55
C PHE A 189 26.98 5.86 -18.26
N LEU A 190 27.31 4.62 -18.60
CA LEU A 190 28.69 4.09 -18.47
C LEU A 190 29.67 4.87 -19.37
N LEU A 191 29.27 5.22 -20.59
CA LEU A 191 30.08 6.06 -21.48
C LEU A 191 30.28 7.47 -20.90
N LEU A 192 29.23 8.08 -20.32
CA LEU A 192 29.35 9.38 -19.65
C LEU A 192 30.29 9.34 -18.44
N ILE A 193 30.21 8.27 -17.63
CA ILE A 193 31.15 8.05 -16.51
C ILE A 193 32.58 7.89 -17.04
N ALA A 194 32.80 7.07 -18.08
CA ALA A 194 34.11 6.86 -18.66
C ALA A 194 34.71 8.18 -19.19
N VAL A 195 33.92 9.00 -19.89
CA VAL A 195 34.34 10.33 -20.35
C VAL A 195 34.63 11.26 -19.17
N PHE A 196 33.81 11.23 -18.11
CA PHE A 196 34.05 12.02 -16.91
C PHE A 196 35.33 11.61 -16.20
N LEU A 197 35.59 10.30 -16.07
CA LEU A 197 36.81 9.76 -15.50
C LEU A 197 38.03 10.09 -16.38
N LEU A 198 37.93 10.02 -17.70
CA LEU A 198 38.99 10.44 -18.63
C LEU A 198 39.25 11.95 -18.56
N LYS A 199 38.21 12.78 -18.47
CA LYS A 199 38.35 14.22 -18.22
C LYS A 199 38.99 14.48 -16.86
N ARG A 200 38.61 13.75 -15.82
CA ARG A 200 39.23 13.84 -14.49
C ARG A 200 40.68 13.35 -14.49
N TYR A 201 41.00 12.29 -15.22
CA TYR A 201 42.36 11.80 -15.38
C TYR A 201 43.21 12.77 -16.21
N GLY A 202 42.62 13.38 -17.25
CA GLY A 202 43.25 14.41 -18.07
C GLY A 202 43.48 15.71 -17.30
N LEU A 203 42.49 16.17 -16.52
CA LEU A 203 42.60 17.32 -15.61
C LEU A 203 43.60 17.03 -14.50
N LYS A 204 43.54 15.85 -13.86
CA LYS A 204 44.50 15.42 -12.83
C LYS A 204 45.91 15.30 -13.39
N ARG A 205 46.08 14.85 -14.64
CA ARG A 205 47.38 14.77 -15.33
C ARG A 205 47.87 16.15 -15.79
N ARG A 206 46.97 17.07 -16.13
CA ARG A 206 47.29 18.47 -16.45
C ARG A 206 47.72 19.22 -15.18
N CYS A 207 47.03 19.01 -14.05
CA CYS A 207 47.46 19.51 -12.74
C CYS A 207 48.75 18.87 -12.22
N ARG A 208 49.09 17.64 -12.63
CA ARG A 208 50.37 17.00 -12.23
C ARG A 208 51.59 17.48 -13.04
N ASN A 209 51.37 18.19 -14.14
CA ASN A 209 52.44 18.82 -14.93
C ASN A 209 52.53 20.34 -14.69
N GLU A 210 51.62 20.88 -13.89
CA GLU A 210 51.56 22.29 -13.48
C GLU A 210 51.51 22.31 -11.95
N GLU A 211 52.50 21.62 -11.36
CA GLU A 211 52.84 21.70 -9.95
C GLU A 211 54.06 22.63 -9.83
N ASP A 212 53.85 23.86 -10.32
CA ASP A 212 54.33 25.09 -9.72
C ASP A 212 53.13 26.04 -9.73
N ASP A 213 52.66 26.42 -8.53
CA ASP A 213 51.67 27.46 -8.23
C ASP A 213 50.15 27.13 -8.32
N TYR A 214 49.54 26.74 -7.17
CA TYR A 214 48.34 27.38 -6.57
C TYR A 214 47.59 26.48 -5.53
N ARG A 215 47.85 26.81 -4.24
CA ARG A 215 47.09 26.64 -2.97
C ARG A 215 46.12 25.46 -2.78
N VAL A 216 46.68 24.38 -2.23
CA VAL A 216 46.03 23.47 -1.27
C VAL A 216 45.96 24.18 0.10
N CYS A 217 44.80 24.16 0.77
CA CYS A 217 44.75 24.50 2.20
C CYS A 217 45.37 23.33 2.96
N GLY A 218 46.66 23.47 3.28
CA GLY A 218 47.43 22.45 3.99
C GLY A 218 46.84 22.17 5.36
N ASP A 219 46.59 20.89 5.61
CA ASP A 219 46.49 20.32 6.94
C ASP A 219 47.90 20.35 7.55
N SER A 220 48.21 21.39 8.33
CA SER A 220 49.38 21.37 9.20
C SER A 220 48.96 20.72 10.52
N ASN A 221 49.28 19.43 10.67
CA ASN A 221 49.50 18.85 11.98
C ASN A 221 50.71 19.56 12.60
N THR A 222 50.45 20.65 13.30
CA THR A 222 51.33 21.15 14.36
C THR A 222 50.65 20.77 15.67
N GLU A 223 51.05 19.63 16.21
CA GLU A 223 50.92 19.41 17.65
C GLU A 223 51.67 20.55 18.37
N MET A 224 50.97 21.11 19.36
CA MET A 224 51.49 21.93 20.47
C MET A 224 51.84 23.40 20.15
N GLU A 225 50.85 24.29 20.25
CA GLU A 225 50.89 25.38 21.25
C GLU A 225 49.56 26.12 21.34
N GLN A 226 49.02 26.16 22.54
CA GLN A 226 47.86 26.94 22.92
C GLN A 226 48.22 28.43 22.93
N ARG A 227 48.09 29.10 21.78
CA ARG A 227 47.97 30.57 21.77
C ARG A 227 46.52 30.93 22.02
N ASN A 228 46.24 31.45 23.22
CA ASN A 228 44.97 32.06 23.59
C ASN A 228 44.61 33.15 22.57
N LEU A 229 43.78 32.81 21.58
CA LEU A 229 43.03 33.81 20.82
C LEU A 229 41.90 34.25 21.75
N PRO A 230 41.65 35.56 21.93
CA PRO A 230 40.54 36.02 22.76
C PRO A 230 39.24 35.35 22.31
N ASP A 231 38.37 35.01 23.26
CA ASP A 231 37.04 34.47 22.97
C ASP A 231 36.25 35.54 22.20
N ILE A 232 36.36 35.52 20.87
CA ILE A 232 35.67 36.45 19.99
C ILE A 232 34.16 36.17 20.10
N ASP A 233 33.42 37.17 20.55
CA ASP A 233 31.96 37.08 20.63
C ASP A 233 31.37 37.16 19.21
N LEU A 234 30.98 35.99 18.69
CA LEU A 234 30.38 35.89 17.36
C LEU A 234 29.01 36.56 17.28
N SER A 235 28.36 36.90 18.40
CA SER A 235 26.99 37.43 18.42
C SER A 235 26.82 38.65 17.51
N LYS A 236 27.82 39.54 17.44
CA LYS A 236 27.82 40.73 16.57
C LYS A 236 27.98 40.39 15.09
N TYR A 237 28.61 39.25 14.79
CA TYR A 237 28.95 38.80 13.45
C TYR A 237 27.96 37.80 12.86
N ILE A 238 27.02 37.26 13.65
CA ILE A 238 26.07 36.22 13.17
C ILE A 238 25.31 36.69 11.93
N SER A 239 24.82 37.94 11.89
CA SER A 239 24.12 38.48 10.73
C SER A 239 25.01 38.57 9.51
N SER A 240 26.24 39.09 9.66
CA SER A 240 27.22 39.19 8.57
C SER A 240 27.64 37.82 8.05
N ILE A 241 27.82 36.84 8.95
CA ILE A 241 28.13 35.46 8.58
C ILE A 241 26.95 34.84 7.83
N ALA A 242 25.72 35.04 8.32
CA ALA A 242 24.51 34.55 7.67
C ALA A 242 24.36 35.11 6.25
N GLU A 243 24.72 36.37 6.01
CA GLU A 243 24.70 36.99 4.69
C GLU A 243 25.67 36.33 3.71
N GLN A 244 26.86 35.94 4.17
CA GLN A 244 27.86 35.29 3.31
C GLN A 244 27.46 33.85 2.93
N MET A 245 26.60 33.19 3.70
CA MET A 245 26.24 31.78 3.52
C MET A 245 24.91 31.59 2.78
N GLU A 246 24.81 30.52 2.00
CA GLU A 246 23.53 30.04 1.45
C GLU A 246 22.73 29.27 2.52
N LEU A 247 21.40 29.23 2.41
CA LEU A 247 20.55 28.53 3.40
C LEU A 247 20.93 27.04 3.55
N ASN A 248 21.22 26.36 2.44
CA ASN A 248 21.63 24.96 2.44
C ASN A 248 22.97 24.75 3.18
N GLN A 249 23.91 25.69 3.02
CA GLN A 249 25.20 25.66 3.71
C GLN A 249 25.04 25.87 5.21
N VAL A 250 24.15 26.77 5.64
CA VAL A 250 23.84 26.99 7.06
C VAL A 250 23.18 25.75 7.67
N LYS A 251 22.25 25.11 6.95
CA LYS A 251 21.63 23.84 7.39
C LYS A 251 22.67 22.72 7.52
N GLU A 252 23.56 22.56 6.52
CA GLU A 252 24.61 21.55 6.58
C GLU A 252 25.60 21.81 7.73
N PHE A 253 25.94 23.08 7.96
CA PHE A 253 26.74 23.49 9.11
C PHE A 253 26.02 23.16 10.42
N ALA A 254 24.74 23.51 10.57
CA ALA A 254 23.95 23.23 11.77
C ALA A 254 23.93 21.74 12.11
N ARG A 255 23.67 20.88 11.11
CA ARG A 255 23.68 19.41 11.27
C ARG A 255 25.03 18.87 11.72
N LYS A 256 26.11 19.31 11.05
CA LYS A 256 27.48 18.86 11.36
C LYS A 256 27.97 19.31 12.73
N ASN A 257 27.41 20.38 13.29
CA ASN A 257 27.75 20.90 14.60
C ASN A 257 26.69 20.56 15.69
N GLY A 258 25.88 19.53 15.47
CA GLY A 258 25.05 18.93 16.53
C GLY A 258 23.73 19.64 16.83
N ILE A 259 23.19 20.42 15.89
CA ILE A 259 21.78 20.83 15.94
C ILE A 259 20.93 19.65 15.45
N GLU A 260 19.95 19.26 16.26
CA GLU A 260 19.00 18.21 15.95
C GLU A 260 18.07 18.61 14.79
N GLU A 261 17.75 17.68 13.90
CA GLU A 261 16.93 17.97 12.71
C GLU A 261 15.55 18.54 13.09
N ALA A 262 14.96 18.06 14.18
CA ALA A 262 13.69 18.58 14.70
C ALA A 262 13.75 20.09 15.01
N LYS A 263 14.90 20.59 15.49
CA LYS A 263 15.10 22.02 15.76
C LYS A 263 15.31 22.83 14.48
N ILE A 264 15.91 22.22 13.46
CA ILE A 264 16.07 22.83 12.13
C ILE A 264 14.69 22.99 11.47
N ASP A 265 13.85 21.96 11.55
CA ASP A 265 12.50 21.96 10.99
C ASP A 265 11.57 22.97 11.69
N GLU A 266 11.66 23.08 13.02
CA GLU A 266 10.96 24.09 13.82
C GLU A 266 11.30 25.51 13.33
N ILE A 267 12.60 25.84 13.21
CA ILE A 267 13.06 27.17 12.75
C ILE A 267 12.62 27.45 11.31
N GLU A 268 12.57 26.42 10.46
CA GLU A 268 12.13 26.55 9.07
C GLU A 268 10.62 26.83 8.95
N ASN A 269 9.81 26.20 9.81
CA ASN A 269 8.37 26.35 9.84
C ASN A 269 7.93 27.68 10.48
N ASP A 270 8.68 28.19 11.46
CA ASP A 270 8.36 29.46 12.14
C ASP A 270 8.56 30.69 11.24
N ASN A 271 9.42 30.60 10.23
CA ASN A 271 9.81 31.74 9.38
C ASN A 271 9.68 31.43 7.87
N PRO A 272 8.52 30.97 7.36
CA PRO A 272 8.41 30.33 6.05
C PRO A 272 8.89 31.22 4.89
N ASN A 273 8.65 32.53 4.99
CA ASN A 273 8.91 33.51 3.92
C ASN A 273 10.22 34.31 4.06
N ASN A 274 10.98 34.15 5.17
CA ASN A 274 12.18 34.95 5.41
C ASN A 274 13.44 34.06 5.49
N THR A 275 14.07 33.83 4.34
CA THR A 275 15.30 33.04 4.22
C THR A 275 16.48 33.63 5.00
N ALA A 276 16.58 34.95 5.11
CA ALA A 276 17.65 35.60 5.87
C ALA A 276 17.48 35.33 7.37
N GLU A 277 16.24 35.43 7.88
CA GLU A 277 15.93 35.13 9.27
C GLU A 277 16.16 33.66 9.61
N LYS A 278 15.78 32.73 8.72
CA LYS A 278 16.11 31.30 8.87
C LYS A 278 17.60 31.06 9.08
N LYS A 279 18.45 31.71 8.27
CA LYS A 279 19.92 31.58 8.38
C LYS A 279 20.45 32.13 9.71
N VAL A 280 19.99 33.31 10.12
CA VAL A 280 20.40 33.94 11.38
C VAL A 280 19.97 33.10 12.58
N GLN A 281 18.74 32.59 12.59
CA GLN A 281 18.21 31.78 13.69
C GLN A 281 18.94 30.45 13.84
N LEU A 282 19.28 29.77 12.74
CA LEU A 282 20.08 28.54 12.78
C LEU A 282 21.47 28.79 13.37
N LEU A 283 22.15 29.86 12.95
CA LEU A 283 23.46 30.22 13.49
C LEU A 283 23.40 30.68 14.95
N ARG A 284 22.34 31.39 15.36
CA ARG A 284 22.09 31.74 16.77
C ARG A 284 21.87 30.51 17.63
N CYS A 285 21.01 29.58 17.17
CA CYS A 285 20.75 28.33 17.88
C CYS A 285 22.04 27.52 18.06
N TRP A 286 22.89 27.48 17.05
CA TRP A 286 24.20 26.84 17.14
C TRP A 286 25.09 27.55 18.16
N TYR A 287 25.23 28.87 18.06
CA TYR A 287 26.10 29.66 18.93
C TYR A 287 25.70 29.56 20.41
N GLN A 288 24.40 29.58 20.69
CA GLN A 288 23.86 29.42 22.04
C GLN A 288 24.16 28.04 22.62
N ARG A 289 24.09 26.98 21.80
CA ARG A 289 24.37 25.61 22.24
C ARG A 289 25.85 25.33 22.45
N HIS A 290 26.71 25.89 21.58
CA HIS A 290 28.16 25.70 21.66
C HIS A 290 28.79 26.53 22.78
N GLY A 291 28.27 27.74 23.03
CA GLY A 291 28.86 28.71 23.96
C GLY A 291 30.03 29.49 23.34
N LYS A 292 30.38 30.62 23.97
CA LYS A 292 31.36 31.59 23.41
C LYS A 292 32.75 30.98 23.18
N LYS A 293 33.17 30.09 24.07
CA LYS A 293 34.53 29.54 24.10
C LYS A 293 34.78 28.63 22.90
N GLY A 294 35.77 28.97 22.07
CA GLY A 294 36.15 28.18 20.90
C GLY A 294 35.11 28.10 19.78
N ALA A 295 34.04 28.90 19.83
CA ALA A 295 33.01 28.93 18.78
C ALA A 295 33.61 29.39 17.45
N TYR A 296 34.49 30.39 17.47
CA TYR A 296 35.16 30.88 16.27
C TYR A 296 36.04 29.81 15.61
N ASP A 297 36.88 29.11 16.38
CA ASP A 297 37.71 28.03 15.85
C ASP A 297 36.83 26.91 15.23
N THR A 298 35.78 26.51 15.95
CA THR A 298 34.81 25.52 15.48
C THR A 298 34.11 25.97 14.20
N LEU A 299 33.72 27.24 14.09
CA LEU A 299 33.12 27.81 12.88
C LEU A 299 34.08 27.68 11.70
N ILE A 300 35.31 28.18 11.84
CA ILE A 300 36.32 28.15 10.77
C ILE A 300 36.64 26.71 10.36
N LYS A 301 36.84 25.81 11.33
CA LYS A 301 37.15 24.40 11.09
C LYS A 301 36.02 23.69 10.37
N SER A 302 34.78 23.90 10.80
CA SER A 302 33.60 23.30 10.18
C SER A 302 33.35 23.85 8.77
N LEU A 303 33.56 25.15 8.54
CA LEU A 303 33.47 25.75 7.19
C LEU A 303 34.50 25.17 6.23
N LYS A 304 35.77 25.04 6.66
CA LYS A 304 36.81 24.38 5.87
C LYS A 304 36.45 22.92 5.55
N LYS A 305 35.87 22.19 6.50
CA LYS A 305 35.40 20.81 6.33
C LYS A 305 34.21 20.67 5.36
N ILE A 306 33.41 21.72 5.17
CA ILE A 306 32.30 21.77 4.21
C ILE A 306 32.79 22.30 2.84
N ASN A 307 34.10 22.39 2.60
CA ASN A 307 34.73 22.97 1.39
C ASN A 307 34.39 24.45 1.16
N LEU A 308 33.99 25.19 2.20
CA LEU A 308 33.71 26.63 2.14
C LEU A 308 34.95 27.45 2.53
N CYS A 309 36.12 27.12 1.98
CA CYS A 309 37.40 27.74 2.36
C CYS A 309 37.45 29.24 2.07
N VAL A 310 36.95 29.67 0.92
CA VAL A 310 36.86 31.09 0.54
C VAL A 310 35.97 31.86 1.51
N LEU A 311 34.90 31.23 2.00
CA LEU A 311 33.98 31.85 2.97
C LEU A 311 34.60 31.92 4.37
N ALA A 312 35.34 30.88 4.77
CA ALA A 312 36.11 30.90 6.01
C ALA A 312 37.15 32.03 6.00
N GLU A 313 37.93 32.19 4.93
CA GLU A 313 38.90 33.28 4.79
C GLU A 313 38.23 34.66 4.82
N LYS A 314 37.07 34.83 4.16
CA LYS A 314 36.30 36.08 4.22
C LYS A 314 35.84 36.42 5.64
N ILE A 315 35.32 35.44 6.38
CA ILE A 315 34.89 35.63 7.78
C ILE A 315 36.08 35.98 8.67
N GLN A 316 37.23 35.33 8.48
CA GLN A 316 38.47 35.67 9.19
C GLN A 316 38.88 37.12 8.96
N ASN A 317 38.84 37.57 7.69
CA ASN A 317 39.19 38.95 7.34
C ASN A 317 38.23 39.99 7.92
N ILE A 318 36.92 39.73 7.92
CA ILE A 318 35.91 40.64 8.51
C ILE A 318 36.21 40.84 10.00
N ILE A 319 36.40 39.75 10.74
CA ILE A 319 36.62 39.80 12.19
C ILE A 319 37.99 40.40 12.54
N GLN A 320 39.04 40.08 11.78
CA GLN A 320 40.37 40.67 11.99
C GLN A 320 40.39 42.18 11.73
N LYS A 321 39.68 42.65 10.70
CA LYS A 321 39.58 44.07 10.37
C LYS A 321 38.83 44.85 11.46
N ASP A 322 37.73 44.30 11.96
CA ASP A 322 36.95 44.95 13.00
C ASP A 322 37.74 45.03 14.32
N ASN A 323 38.45 43.96 14.72
CA ASN A 323 39.34 43.97 15.89
C ASN A 323 40.49 44.98 15.76
N ALA A 324 41.07 45.14 14.55
CA ALA A 324 42.12 46.13 14.32
C ALA A 324 41.59 47.56 14.49
N SER A 325 40.38 47.84 13.98
CA SER A 325 39.73 49.14 14.12
C SER A 325 39.31 49.45 15.56
N GLU A 326 38.88 48.46 16.34
CA GLU A 326 38.53 48.63 17.76
C GLU A 326 39.78 48.92 18.61
N ASN A 327 40.92 48.28 18.30
CA ASN A 327 42.20 48.55 18.98
C ASN A 327 42.78 49.93 18.62
N GLU A 328 42.65 50.38 17.38
CA GLU A 328 43.04 51.75 16.99
C GLU A 328 42.19 52.80 17.73
N ASN A 329 40.86 52.61 17.80
CA ASN A 329 39.97 53.51 18.53
C ASN A 329 40.21 53.50 20.06
N ALA A 330 40.60 52.36 20.64
CA ALA A 330 40.97 52.27 22.05
C ALA A 330 42.29 52.98 22.37
N ASN A 331 43.29 52.92 21.47
CA ASN A 331 44.54 53.67 21.64
C ASN A 331 44.34 55.18 21.57
N PHE A 332 43.51 55.68 20.65
CA PHE A 332 43.16 57.11 20.58
C PHE A 332 42.42 57.61 21.83
N ASN A 333 41.61 56.77 22.48
CA ASN A 333 40.91 57.14 23.71
C ASN A 333 41.85 57.13 24.93
N ASN A 334 42.79 56.17 25.02
CA ASN A 334 43.78 56.10 26.10
C ASN A 334 44.80 57.26 26.05
N GLU A 335 45.19 57.71 24.85
CA GLU A 335 46.03 58.91 24.68
C GLU A 335 45.30 60.20 25.08
N ASN A 336 43.98 60.26 24.87
CA ASN A 336 43.16 61.39 25.30
C ASN A 336 42.85 61.39 26.81
N GLU A 337 42.81 60.24 27.48
CA GLU A 337 42.66 60.18 28.95
C GLU A 337 43.97 60.45 29.70
N THR A 338 45.13 60.03 29.16
CA THR A 338 46.44 60.36 29.76
C THR A 338 46.80 61.84 29.63
N HIS A 339 46.24 62.55 28.64
CA HIS A 339 46.36 64.01 28.52
C HIS A 339 45.42 64.81 29.44
N ASN A 340 44.49 64.17 30.15
CA ASN A 340 43.51 64.82 31.05
C ASN A 340 43.74 64.54 32.55
N LEU A 341 44.82 63.85 32.92
CA LEU A 341 45.18 63.53 34.32
C LEU A 341 46.60 63.97 34.73
N VAL A 342 47.20 64.94 34.01
CA VAL A 342 48.43 65.64 34.42
C VAL A 342 48.13 67.10 34.73
#